data_AF-A0A2U3K5H7-F1
#
_entry.id   AF-A0A2U3K5H7-F1
#
_cell.length_a   1.000
_cell.length_b   1.000
_cell.length_c   1.000
_cell.angle_alpha   90.00
_cell.angle_beta   90.00
_cell.angle_gamma   90.00
#
_symmetry.space_group_name_H-M   'P 1'
#
loop_
_entity.id
_entity.type
_entity.pdbx_description
1 polymer ?
#
loop_
_entity_poly.entity_id
_entity_poly.type
_entity_poly.pdbx_seq_one_letter_code
_entity_poly.pdbx_strand_id
1 'polypeptide(L)' 'MILVDSSVWIDYFKGTITPQTEKLDSLLGREPLAIGDLILTEEGEAKSVEPGRRPRA' A
#
# COMPACT_ATOMS: atom_id res chain seq x y z
N MET A 1 -13.64 6.95 4.95
CA MET A 1 -12.51 6.15 4.44
C MET A 1 -12.34 4.98 5.36
N ILE A 2 -12.64 3.76 4.90
CA ILE A 2 -12.58 2.54 5.72
C ILE A 2 -11.17 1.96 5.57
N LEU A 3 -10.46 1.80 6.69
CA LEU A 3 -9.14 1.17 6.73
C LEU A 3 -9.31 -0.32 6.98
N VAL A 4 -8.89 -1.15 6.02
CA VAL A 4 -8.98 -2.61 6.11
C VAL A 4 -7.60 -3.18 6.32
N ASP A 5 -7.40 -3.97 7.37
CA ASP A 5 -6.12 -4.61 7.69
C ASP A 5 -5.63 -5.51 6.55
N SER A 6 -4.31 -5.57 6.33
CA SER A 6 -3.71 -6.37 5.26
C SER A 6 -3.95 -7.88 5.46
N SER A 7 -4.10 -8.37 6.69
CA SER A 7 -4.45 -9.77 6.94
C SER A 7 -5.84 -10.14 6.41
N VAL A 8 -6.82 -9.22 6.53
CA VAL A 8 -8.18 -9.42 6.00
C VAL A 8 -8.16 -9.47 4.47
N TRP A 9 -7.35 -8.64 3.83
CA TRP A 9 -7.14 -8.71 2.38
C TRP A 9 -6.50 -10.03 1.97
N ILE A 10 -5.47 -10.47 2.68
CA ILE A 10 -4.79 -11.74 2.42
C ILE A 10 -5.79 -12.91 2.54
N ASP A 11 -6.63 -12.92 3.57
CA ASP A 11 -7.66 -13.94 3.76
C ASP A 11 -8.73 -13.90 2.67
N TYR A 12 -9.15 -12.71 2.23
CA TYR A 12 -10.09 -12.54 1.12
C TYR A 12 -9.53 -13.11 -0.19
N PHE A 13 -8.29 -12.77 -0.55
CA PHE A 13 -7.64 -13.26 -1.77
C PHE A 13 -7.31 -14.76 -1.71
N LYS A 14 -7.09 -15.31 -0.51
CA LYS A 14 -6.92 -16.76 -0.32
C LYS A 14 -8.25 -17.53 -0.39
N GLY A 15 -9.39 -16.85 -0.41
CA GLY A 15 -10.72 -17.47 -0.38
C GLY A 15 -11.13 -17.98 1.02
N THR A 16 -10.49 -17.48 2.08
CA THR A 16 -10.86 -17.79 3.46
C THR A 16 -12.10 -16.98 3.84
N ILE A 17 -13.20 -17.66 4.13
CA ILE A 17 -14.43 -17.00 4.60
C ILE A 17 -14.33 -16.73 6.10
N THR A 18 -14.28 -15.45 6.45
CA THR A 18 -14.31 -14.93 7.81
C THR A 18 -15.36 -13.82 7.89
N PRO A 19 -15.87 -13.51 9.09
CA PRO A 19 -16.79 -12.38 9.27
C PRO A 19 -16.23 -11.05 8.73
N GLN A 20 -14.91 -10.89 8.74
CA GLN A 20 -14.22 -9.72 8.20
C GLN A 20 -14.22 -9.71 6.66
N THR A 21 -13.97 -10.85 6.02
CA THR A 21 -13.97 -10.95 4.54
C THR A 21 -15.38 -10.86 3.96
N GLU A 22 -16.40 -11.36 4.66
CA GLU A 22 -17.82 -11.15 4.27
C GLU A 22 -18.23 -9.68 4.36
N LYS A 23 -17.76 -8.99 5.41
CA LYS A 23 -18.01 -7.55 5.56
C LYS A 23 -17.24 -6.73 4.52
N LEU A 24 -16.02 -7.15 4.19
CA LEU A 24 -15.24 -6.57 3.10
C LEU A 24 -15.98 -6.70 1.76
N ASP A 25 -16.50 -7.88 1.46
CA ASP A 25 -17.27 -8.17 0.23
C ASP A 25 -18.52 -7.29 0.11
N SER A 26 -19.25 -7.11 1.22
CA SER A 26 -20.42 -6.24 1.26
C SER A 26 -20.09 -4.74 1.06
N LEU A 27 -18.86 -4.33 1.38
CA LEU A 27 -18.39 -2.95 1.23
C LEU A 27 -17.73 -2.71 -0.14
N LEU A 28 -17.11 -3.74 -0.71
CA LEU A 28 -16.57 -3.75 -2.07
C LEU A 28 -17.70 -3.45 -3.07
N GLY A 29 -17.71 -2.23 -3.60
CA GLY A 29 -18.72 -1.74 -4.54
C GLY A 29 -19.72 -0.74 -3.97
N ARG A 30 -19.64 -0.41 -2.67
CA ARG A 30 -20.48 0.64 -2.05
C ARG A 30 -19.68 1.87 -1.65
N GLU A 31 -18.47 1.68 -1.10
CA GLU A 31 -17.64 2.78 -0.62
C GLU A 31 -16.16 2.58 -0.96
N PRO A 32 -15.38 3.65 -1.15
CA PRO A 32 -13.94 3.54 -1.34
C PRO A 32 -13.27 3.00 -0.07
N LEU A 33 -12.63 1.84 -0.22
CA LEU A 33 -11.86 1.15 0.81
C LEU A 33 -10.37 1.47 0.65
N ALA A 34 -9.71 1.83 1.76
CA ALA A 34 -8.27 2.01 1.81
C ALA A 34 -7.62 0.73 2.36
N ILE A 35 -6.60 0.24 1.66
CA ILE A 35 -5.81 -0.91 2.09
C ILE A 35 -4.89 -0.46 3.23
N GLY A 36 -4.97 -1.16 4.35
CA GLY A 36 -4.09 -1.00 5.50
C GLY A 36 -2.71 -1.58 5.22
N ASP A 37 -1.95 -0.85 4.41
CA ASP A 37 -0.61 -0.41 4.77
C ASP A 37 -0.20 0.70 3.77
N LEU A 38 -0.32 1.95 4.21
CA LEU A 38 0.13 3.13 3.47
C LEU A 38 1.66 3.29 3.54
N ILE A 39 2.42 2.19 3.57
CA ILE A 39 3.89 2.21 3.50
C ILE A 39 4.30 1.88 2.06
N LEU A 40 3.92 2.76 1.13
CA LEU A 40 4.56 2.88 -0.17
C LEU A 40 5.18 4.29 -0.30
N THR A 41 5.76 4.78 0.80
CA THR A 41 6.83 5.80 0.74
C THR A 41 8.16 5.07 0.55
N GLU A 42 8.30 4.35 -0.55
CA GLU A 42 9.58 3.82 -1.03
C GLU A 42 10.03 4.53 -2.33
N GLU A 43 9.19 5.35 -2.94
CA GLU A 43 9.51 5.93 -4.25
C GLU A 43 9.98 7.38 -4.11
N GLY A 44 11.28 7.58 -3.91
CA GLY A 44 11.98 8.75 -4.46
C GLY A 44 12.89 9.59 -3.55
N GLU A 45 13.95 9.02 -2.98
CA GLU A 45 15.21 9.77 -2.83
C GLU A 45 16.16 9.28 -3.93
N ALA A 46 15.87 9.73 -5.15
CA ALA A 46 16.77 9.62 -6.27
C ALA A 46 18.04 10.41 -5.93
N LYS A 47 19.04 9.68 -5.44
CA LYS A 47 20.45 10.04 -5.31
C LYS A 47 20.83 11.20 -6.23
N SER A 48 21.03 12.39 -5.67
CA SER A 48 21.82 13.43 -6.34
C SER A 48 23.25 12.91 -6.49
N VAL A 49 23.52 12.24 -7.61
CA VAL A 49 24.88 12.07 -8.11
C VAL A 49 25.33 13.45 -8.52
N GLU A 50 26.05 14.14 -7.64
CA GLU A 50 26.66 15.42 -7.97
C GLU A 50 27.67 15.20 -9.11
N PRO A 51 27.47 15.80 -10.29
CA PRO A 51 28.39 15.64 -11.40
C PRO A 51 29.61 16.53 -11.13
N GLY A 52 30.73 15.87 -10.85
CA GLY A 52 32.07 16.38 -11.16
C GLY A 52 32.44 17.73 -10.56
N ARG A 53 32.96 17.72 -9.33
CA ARG A 53 33.98 18.70 -8.94
C ARG A 53 35.38 18.13 -9.20
N ARG A 54 35.85 18.31 -10.42
CA ARG A 54 37.23 18.79 -10.65
C ARG A 54 37.13 20.00 -11.57
N PRO A 55 37.65 21.15 -11.15
CA PRO A 55 38.85 21.60 -11.86
C PRO A 55 39.91 22.27 -10.97
N ARG A 56 41.15 21.79 -11.19
CA ARG A 56 42.41 22.53 -11.38
C ARG A 56 42.81 23.63 -10.37
N ALA A 57 43.81 23.33 -9.55
CA ALA A 57 45.16 23.92 -9.59
C ALA A 57 46.10 23.05 -8.75
#